data_AF-A0A2A7N9U5-F1
#
_entry.id   AF-A0A2A7N9U5-F1
#
_cell.length_a   1.000
_cell.length_b   1.000
_cell.length_c   1.000
_cell.angle_alpha   90.00
_cell.angle_beta   90.00
_cell.angle_gamma   90.00
#
_symmetry.space_group_name_H-M   'P 1'
#
loop_
_entity.id
_entity.type
_entity.pdbx_description
1 polymer ?
#
loop_
_entity_poly.entity_id
_entity_poly.type
_entity_poly.pdbx_seq_one_letter_code
_entity_poly.pdbx_strand_id
1 'polypeptide(L)'
;MEIKKLAAAASVAAVMFSFGAVGQASAADAQVFGLQQTVNDPNGGQIGYTVTRFFPSGDAIPHPVTGQLYEATVRADAVNGIVTPAVGAFSAQTASGQNYPALVGFWVPQGLSEMALLPGGHTTGKVYFDAVGEPPTTVVFNGPGESFSWTEPSTEEPASEEEEATEEEAPAEEAPAEEAPAEEAPAEEAPAEDEGAGDEADSSGNADVAVEEEEEG
;
A
#
# COMPACT_ATOMS: atom_id res chain seq x y z
N MET A 1 -18.24 24.15 49.22
CA MET A 1 -18.17 24.94 47.98
C MET A 1 -16.75 24.88 47.49
N GLU A 2 -16.52 24.08 46.45
CA GLU A 2 -15.23 23.91 45.80
C GLU A 2 -15.04 24.96 44.70
N ILE A 3 -13.82 25.47 44.57
CA ILE A 3 -13.42 26.31 43.43
C ILE A 3 -12.06 25.81 42.92
N LYS A 4 -12.12 25.30 41.69
CA LYS A 4 -11.05 24.79 40.83
C LYS A 4 -9.80 25.68 40.81
N LYS A 5 -8.63 25.04 40.63
CA LYS A 5 -7.56 25.48 39.71
C LYS A 5 -6.61 24.32 39.37
N LEU A 6 -6.69 23.87 38.13
CA LEU A 6 -5.71 22.99 37.49
C LEU A 6 -4.51 23.85 37.09
N ALA A 7 -3.31 23.47 37.50
CA ALA A 7 -2.07 24.06 37.02
C ALA A 7 -1.19 22.92 36.48
N ALA A 8 -0.95 22.95 35.16
CA ALA A 8 0.00 22.08 34.49
C ALA A 8 1.42 22.43 34.94
N ALA A 9 2.17 21.42 35.38
CA ALA A 9 3.60 21.54 35.70
C ALA A 9 4.42 20.91 34.58
N ALA A 10 5.25 21.72 33.93
CA ALA A 10 6.30 21.25 33.03
C ALA A 10 7.47 20.73 33.86
N SER A 11 7.87 19.47 33.65
CA SER A 11 9.09 18.89 34.23
C SER A 11 10.14 18.67 33.13
N VAL A 12 11.20 19.47 33.17
CA VAL A 12 12.42 19.26 32.41
C VAL A 12 13.19 18.10 33.04
N ALA A 13 13.28 16.97 32.36
CA ALA A 13 14.17 15.88 32.75
C ALA A 13 15.53 16.06 32.04
N ALA A 14 16.57 16.35 32.82
CA ALA A 14 17.95 16.38 32.35
C ALA A 14 18.45 14.95 32.11
N VAL A 15 18.81 14.61 30.87
CA VAL A 15 19.38 13.31 30.50
C VAL A 15 20.91 13.38 30.63
N MET A 16 21.46 12.65 31.60
CA MET A 16 22.90 12.39 31.72
C MET A 16 23.32 11.32 30.71
N PHE A 17 24.40 11.58 29.97
CA PHE A 17 24.92 10.75 28.89
C PHE A 17 26.04 9.83 29.41
N SER A 18 25.81 8.53 29.45
CA SER A 18 26.90 7.53 29.51
C SER A 18 26.38 6.10 29.33
N PHE A 19 26.48 5.58 28.10
CA PHE A 19 26.97 4.26 27.69
C PHE A 19 26.78 4.21 26.16
N GLY A 20 27.82 3.80 25.43
CA GLY A 20 27.83 3.84 23.97
C GLY A 20 26.69 3.02 23.39
N ALA A 21 25.67 3.70 22.87
CA ALA A 21 24.72 3.07 21.98
C ALA A 21 25.50 2.66 20.74
N VAL A 22 25.62 1.35 20.51
CA VAL A 22 25.73 0.86 19.14
C VAL A 22 24.49 1.42 18.47
N GLY A 23 24.65 2.46 17.65
CA GLY A 23 23.54 3.00 16.90
C GLY A 23 22.90 1.82 16.18
N GLN A 24 21.62 1.54 16.49
CA GLN A 24 20.80 0.83 15.53
C GLN A 24 20.97 1.66 14.26
N ALA A 25 21.55 1.09 13.21
CA ALA A 25 21.41 1.66 11.90
C ALA A 25 19.91 1.81 11.71
N SER A 26 19.42 3.06 11.72
CA SER A 26 18.01 3.30 11.49
C SER A 26 17.66 2.60 10.20
N ALA A 27 16.81 1.57 10.27
CA ALA A 27 16.09 1.15 9.10
C ALA A 27 15.48 2.44 8.55
N ALA A 28 15.75 2.77 7.28
CA ALA A 28 15.04 3.86 6.63
C ALA A 28 13.55 3.71 6.98
N ASP A 29 12.91 4.79 7.42
CA ASP A 29 11.52 4.77 7.88
C ASP A 29 10.68 4.02 6.84
N ALA A 30 10.04 2.92 7.26
CA ALA A 30 9.30 2.07 6.35
C ALA A 30 8.12 2.88 5.81
N GLN A 31 8.01 2.95 4.49
CA GLN A 31 6.97 3.73 3.84
C GLN A 31 5.70 2.92 3.62
N VAL A 32 4.59 3.61 3.43
CA VAL A 32 3.35 2.95 3.04
C VAL A 32 3.40 2.49 1.59
N PHE A 33 2.75 1.35 1.30
CA PHE A 33 2.52 0.89 -0.08
C PHE A 33 1.87 1.99 -0.93
N GLY A 34 2.26 2.05 -2.21
CA GLY A 34 1.79 3.05 -3.17
C GLY A 34 2.64 4.33 -3.25
N LEU A 35 3.56 4.56 -2.31
CA LEU A 35 4.55 5.63 -2.44
C LEU A 35 5.72 5.19 -3.30
N GLN A 36 6.18 6.08 -4.19
CA GLN A 36 7.34 5.85 -5.06
C GLN A 36 8.63 6.19 -4.31
N GLN A 37 9.63 5.31 -4.40
CA GLN A 37 11.02 5.62 -4.02
C GLN A 37 11.91 5.64 -5.23
N THR A 38 12.87 6.56 -5.23
CA THR A 38 13.87 6.66 -6.29
C THR A 38 15.22 6.19 -5.77
N VAL A 39 15.89 5.36 -6.56
CA VAL A 39 17.26 4.87 -6.29
C VAL A 39 18.15 5.13 -7.50
N ASN A 40 19.46 5.19 -7.27
CA ASN A 40 20.44 5.22 -8.35
C ASN A 40 20.53 3.84 -9.03
N ASP A 41 20.45 3.82 -10.36
CA ASP A 41 20.68 2.60 -11.13
C ASP A 41 22.19 2.30 -11.20
N PRO A 42 22.64 1.04 -11.04
CA PRO A 42 24.05 0.69 -11.12
C PRO A 42 24.71 1.01 -12.46
N ASN A 43 23.94 1.14 -13.55
CA ASN A 43 24.42 1.51 -14.88
C ASN A 43 24.37 3.04 -15.12
N GLY A 44 23.94 3.81 -14.11
CA GLY A 44 23.74 5.26 -14.18
C GLY A 44 22.28 5.65 -14.43
N GLY A 45 21.89 6.83 -13.95
CA GLY A 45 20.50 7.27 -13.94
C GLY A 45 19.80 7.00 -12.61
N GLN A 46 18.49 7.23 -12.58
CA GLN A 46 17.63 7.07 -11.41
C GLN A 46 16.37 6.32 -11.82
N ILE A 47 16.02 5.30 -11.03
CA ILE A 47 14.84 4.47 -11.23
C ILE A 47 13.91 4.62 -10.02
N GLY A 48 12.64 4.88 -10.29
CA GLY A 48 11.57 4.97 -9.31
C GLY A 48 10.84 3.64 -9.19
N TYR A 49 10.67 3.11 -7.98
CA TYR A 49 9.86 1.94 -7.70
C TYR A 49 8.65 2.31 -6.86
N THR A 50 7.48 1.84 -7.28
CA THR A 50 6.24 1.90 -6.50
C THR A 50 5.74 0.48 -6.28
N VAL A 51 5.65 0.07 -5.01
CA VAL A 51 5.12 -1.25 -4.64
C VAL A 51 3.68 -1.13 -4.18
N THR A 52 2.81 -1.99 -4.71
CA THR A 52 1.39 -2.06 -4.38
C THR A 52 0.94 -3.51 -4.31
N ARG A 53 -0.22 -3.75 -3.68
CA ARG A 53 -0.88 -5.06 -3.63
C ARG A 53 0.05 -6.21 -3.25
N PHE A 54 0.48 -6.24 -1.99
CA PHE A 54 1.29 -7.33 -1.45
C PHE A 54 0.40 -8.34 -0.70
N PHE A 55 0.26 -9.56 -1.23
CA PHE A 55 -0.66 -10.56 -0.67
C PHE A 55 -0.29 -12.00 -1.15
N PRO A 56 -0.86 -13.06 -0.53
CA PRO A 56 -0.70 -14.43 -1.03
C PRO A 56 -1.21 -14.57 -2.47
N SER A 57 -0.37 -15.10 -3.36
CA SER A 57 -0.70 -15.29 -4.77
C SER A 57 -1.43 -16.62 -5.01
N GLY A 58 -2.38 -16.60 -5.95
CA GLY A 58 -3.00 -17.81 -6.53
C GLY A 58 -2.44 -18.18 -7.90
N ASP A 59 -1.42 -17.48 -8.39
CA ASP A 59 -0.86 -17.70 -9.71
C ASP A 59 -0.08 -19.01 -9.80
N ALA A 60 -0.20 -19.69 -10.94
CA ALA A 60 0.71 -20.77 -11.30
C ALA A 60 1.95 -20.18 -11.98
N ILE A 61 3.13 -20.36 -11.37
CA ILE A 61 4.42 -19.96 -11.95
C ILE A 61 5.25 -21.19 -12.33
N PRO A 62 6.13 -21.10 -13.34
CA PRO A 62 7.00 -22.20 -13.75
C PRO A 62 8.20 -22.37 -12.79
N HIS A 63 7.93 -22.41 -11.49
CA HIS A 63 8.90 -22.56 -10.42
C HIS A 63 8.31 -23.41 -9.29
N PRO A 64 9.06 -24.35 -8.69
CA PRO A 64 8.57 -25.10 -7.54
C PRO A 64 8.43 -24.18 -6.32
N VAL A 65 7.21 -24.04 -5.82
CA VAL A 65 6.93 -23.31 -4.58
C VAL A 65 6.96 -24.30 -3.42
N THR A 66 7.78 -24.02 -2.40
CA THR A 66 7.93 -24.88 -1.22
C THR A 66 6.97 -24.49 -0.11
N GLY A 67 6.69 -23.20 0.04
CA GLY A 67 5.78 -22.63 1.03
C GLY A 67 4.55 -22.00 0.39
N GLN A 68 4.19 -20.81 0.85
CA GLN A 68 3.13 -20.00 0.27
C GLN A 68 3.74 -19.00 -0.71
N LEU A 69 3.24 -18.99 -1.95
CA LEU A 69 3.60 -17.97 -2.93
C LEU A 69 2.97 -16.63 -2.52
N TYR A 70 3.75 -15.57 -2.47
CA TYR A 70 3.30 -14.19 -2.34
C TYR A 70 3.60 -13.42 -3.62
N GLU A 71 2.79 -12.41 -3.91
CA GLU A 71 3.04 -11.47 -5.00
C GLU A 71 2.99 -10.02 -4.52
N ALA A 72 3.78 -9.17 -5.16
CA ALA A 72 3.67 -7.73 -5.10
C ALA A 72 3.55 -7.17 -6.52
N THR A 73 2.68 -6.18 -6.73
CA THR A 73 2.66 -5.40 -7.97
C THR A 73 3.66 -4.27 -7.86
N VAL A 74 4.68 -4.29 -8.71
CA VAL A 74 5.74 -3.27 -8.75
C VAL A 74 5.61 -2.49 -10.05
N ARG A 75 5.62 -1.16 -9.95
CA ARG A 75 5.84 -0.26 -11.07
C ARG A 75 7.27 0.29 -10.98
N ALA A 76 7.97 0.25 -12.11
CA ALA A 76 9.29 0.85 -12.27
C ALA A 76 9.22 1.99 -13.29
N ASP A 77 9.82 3.13 -12.94
CA ASP A 77 9.83 4.35 -13.76
C ASP A 77 11.27 4.82 -13.98
N ALA A 78 11.64 5.10 -15.22
CA ALA A 78 12.92 5.72 -15.56
C ALA A 78 12.87 7.23 -15.27
N VAL A 79 13.14 7.61 -14.02
CA VAL A 79 13.12 9.00 -13.56
C VAL A 79 14.18 9.82 -14.29
N ASN A 80 15.38 9.27 -14.48
CA ASN A 80 16.43 9.88 -15.28
C ASN A 80 17.38 8.84 -15.88
N GLY A 81 17.88 9.06 -17.09
CA GLY A 81 18.79 8.15 -17.77
C GLY A 81 18.13 6.87 -18.29
N ILE A 82 18.94 5.95 -18.81
CA ILE A 82 18.50 4.60 -19.20
C ILE A 82 18.74 3.70 -18.01
N VAL A 83 17.69 3.04 -17.52
CA VAL A 83 17.73 2.25 -16.28
C VAL A 83 17.21 0.85 -16.51
N THR A 84 17.56 -0.10 -15.65
CA THR A 84 17.11 -1.50 -15.76
C THR A 84 16.44 -1.93 -14.45
N PRO A 85 15.15 -2.29 -14.46
CA PRO A 85 14.48 -2.83 -13.29
C PRO A 85 15.19 -4.08 -12.76
N ALA A 86 15.37 -4.17 -11.45
CA ALA A 86 16.10 -5.26 -10.80
C ALA A 86 15.17 -6.09 -9.91
N VAL A 87 14.56 -7.15 -10.46
CA VAL A 87 13.62 -7.98 -9.70
C VAL A 87 14.33 -8.67 -8.54
N GLY A 88 15.56 -9.15 -8.75
CA GLY A 88 16.37 -9.81 -7.74
C GLY A 88 16.81 -8.94 -6.56
N ALA A 89 16.58 -7.61 -6.61
CA ALA A 89 16.85 -6.71 -5.50
C ALA A 89 15.70 -6.65 -4.48
N PHE A 90 14.55 -7.24 -4.80
CA PHE A 90 13.40 -7.29 -3.89
C PHE A 90 13.44 -8.52 -2.98
N SER A 91 12.97 -8.34 -1.76
CA SER A 91 12.68 -9.40 -0.79
C SER A 91 11.36 -9.11 -0.08
N ALA A 92 10.64 -10.14 0.32
CA ALA A 92 9.55 -10.05 1.28
C ALA A 92 10.09 -10.29 2.69
N GLN A 93 9.70 -9.48 3.66
CA GLN A 93 10.15 -9.56 5.04
C GLN A 93 8.97 -9.72 6.00
N THR A 94 9.15 -10.56 7.03
CA THR A 94 8.18 -10.78 8.10
C THR A 94 8.36 -9.79 9.24
N ALA A 95 7.37 -9.67 10.13
CA ALA A 95 7.45 -8.82 11.31
C ALA A 95 8.65 -9.19 12.22
N SER A 96 9.01 -10.48 12.26
CA SER A 96 10.19 -10.98 12.98
C SER A 96 11.53 -10.70 12.27
N GLY A 97 11.50 -10.12 11.07
CA GLY A 97 12.69 -9.78 10.27
C GLY A 97 13.17 -10.89 9.32
N GLN A 98 12.48 -12.04 9.26
CA GLN A 98 12.81 -13.12 8.32
C GLN A 98 12.62 -12.63 6.88
N ASN A 99 13.56 -12.93 5.99
CA ASN A 99 13.52 -12.51 4.59
C ASN A 99 13.25 -13.70 3.65
N TYR A 100 12.48 -13.45 2.61
CA TYR A 100 12.19 -14.32 1.48
C TYR A 100 12.60 -13.59 0.19
N PRO A 101 13.66 -14.02 -0.51
CA PRO A 101 14.14 -13.33 -1.71
C PRO A 101 13.12 -13.43 -2.86
N ALA A 102 13.14 -12.44 -3.76
CA ALA A 102 12.36 -12.51 -4.98
C ALA A 102 12.77 -13.74 -5.82
N LEU A 103 11.76 -14.42 -6.37
CA LEU A 103 11.92 -15.53 -7.28
C LEU A 103 12.33 -14.98 -8.66
N VAL A 104 13.50 -15.38 -9.14
CA VAL A 104 14.12 -14.91 -10.39
C VAL A 104 14.56 -16.06 -11.29
N GLY A 105 14.93 -15.75 -12.53
CA GLY A 105 15.54 -16.72 -13.46
C GLY A 105 14.54 -17.57 -14.25
N PHE A 106 13.26 -17.20 -14.24
CA PHE A 106 12.24 -17.80 -15.09
C PHE A 106 11.33 -16.72 -15.68
N TRP A 107 10.72 -17.03 -16.84
CA TRP A 107 9.82 -16.11 -17.50
C TRP A 107 8.38 -16.32 -17.03
N VAL A 108 7.74 -15.23 -16.65
CA VAL A 108 6.31 -15.15 -16.30
C VAL A 108 5.69 -13.99 -17.09
N PRO A 109 4.59 -14.20 -17.83
CA PRO A 109 4.00 -13.16 -18.69
C PRO A 109 3.63 -11.87 -17.94
N GLN A 110 3.26 -12.02 -16.68
CA GLN A 110 2.84 -10.95 -15.78
C GLN A 110 3.95 -10.44 -14.86
N GLY A 111 5.17 -10.98 -14.98
CA GLY A 111 6.30 -10.55 -14.18
C GLY A 111 6.78 -9.16 -14.55
N LEU A 112 7.43 -8.49 -13.60
CA LEU A 112 8.09 -7.22 -13.87
C LEU A 112 9.18 -7.41 -14.94
N SER A 113 9.12 -6.61 -16.00
CA SER A 113 10.13 -6.66 -17.06
C SER A 113 11.46 -6.11 -16.57
N GLU A 114 12.53 -6.90 -16.73
CA GLU A 114 13.91 -6.49 -16.46
C GLU A 114 14.60 -5.92 -17.72
N MET A 115 13.82 -5.46 -18.70
CA MET A 115 14.35 -4.78 -19.87
C MET A 115 14.69 -3.32 -19.56
N ALA A 116 15.71 -2.80 -20.23
CA ALA A 116 16.10 -1.40 -20.11
C ALA A 116 14.95 -0.45 -20.47
N LEU A 117 14.69 0.51 -19.60
CA LEU A 117 13.74 1.59 -19.77
C LEU A 117 14.47 2.83 -20.27
N LEU A 118 13.98 3.40 -21.37
CA LEU A 118 14.43 4.72 -21.85
C LEU A 118 13.96 5.83 -20.89
N PRO A 119 14.58 7.03 -20.90
CA PRO A 119 14.17 8.13 -20.05
C PRO A 119 12.67 8.44 -20.15
N GLY A 120 11.98 8.54 -19.01
CA GLY A 120 10.53 8.72 -18.93
C GLY A 120 9.68 7.46 -19.23
N GLY A 121 10.33 6.35 -19.60
CA GLY A 121 9.70 5.05 -19.77
C GLY A 121 9.30 4.41 -18.43
N HIS A 122 8.40 3.45 -18.48
CA HIS A 122 7.95 2.72 -17.31
C HIS A 122 7.57 1.28 -17.67
N THR A 123 7.54 0.43 -16.65
CA THR A 123 6.99 -0.92 -16.73
C THR A 123 6.25 -1.25 -15.43
N THR A 124 5.31 -2.19 -15.49
CA THR A 124 4.59 -2.67 -14.31
C THR A 124 4.43 -4.17 -14.43
N GLY A 125 4.65 -4.88 -13.32
CA GLY A 125 4.46 -6.32 -13.27
C GLY A 125 4.59 -6.86 -11.86
N LYS A 126 4.46 -8.18 -11.75
CA LYS A 126 4.51 -8.90 -10.49
C LYS A 126 5.94 -9.27 -10.12
N VAL A 127 6.22 -9.21 -8.83
CA VAL A 127 7.39 -9.82 -8.19
C VAL A 127 6.88 -10.88 -7.22
N TYR A 128 7.45 -12.07 -7.28
CA TYR A 128 6.99 -13.22 -6.50
C TYR A 128 7.99 -13.62 -5.41
N PHE A 129 7.48 -14.17 -4.31
CA PHE A 129 8.27 -14.63 -3.17
C PHE A 129 7.75 -15.98 -2.67
N ASP A 130 8.64 -16.91 -2.31
CA ASP A 130 8.25 -18.19 -1.68
C ASP A 130 8.44 -18.11 -0.16
N ALA A 131 7.34 -17.94 0.57
CA ALA A 131 7.35 -17.82 2.02
C ALA A 131 7.19 -19.20 2.69
N VAL A 132 8.30 -19.74 3.17
CA VAL A 132 8.36 -21.07 3.82
C VAL A 132 8.09 -21.06 5.33
N GLY A 133 7.72 -19.91 5.90
CA GLY A 133 7.54 -19.73 7.34
C GLY A 133 6.45 -18.71 7.67
N GLU A 134 6.77 -17.76 8.55
CA GLU A 134 5.86 -16.67 8.95
C GLU A 134 5.42 -15.84 7.73
N PRO A 135 4.14 -15.40 7.66
CA PRO A 135 3.69 -14.54 6.57
C PRO A 135 4.47 -13.22 6.53
N PRO A 136 5.04 -12.83 5.38
CA PRO A 136 5.66 -11.53 5.24
C PRO A 136 4.61 -10.40 5.19
N THR A 137 5.00 -9.23 5.69
CA THR A 137 4.16 -8.02 5.72
C THR A 137 4.83 -6.81 5.06
N THR A 138 6.14 -6.88 4.83
CA THR A 138 6.94 -5.80 4.25
C THR A 138 7.60 -6.27 2.95
N VAL A 139 7.65 -5.41 1.94
CA VAL A 139 8.50 -5.60 0.76
C VAL A 139 9.71 -4.70 0.90
N VAL A 140 10.90 -5.24 0.75
CA VAL A 140 12.17 -4.53 0.86
C VAL A 140 12.86 -4.53 -0.50
N PHE A 141 13.39 -3.39 -0.92
CA PHE A 141 14.33 -3.28 -2.04
C PHE A 141 15.72 -3.00 -1.50
N ASN A 142 16.72 -3.73 -1.99
CA ASN A 142 18.12 -3.57 -1.63
C ASN A 142 18.95 -3.22 -2.86
N GLY A 143 19.13 -1.92 -3.09
CA GLY A 143 19.92 -1.38 -4.19
C GLY A 143 21.38 -1.12 -3.81
N PRO A 144 22.18 -0.60 -4.75
CA PRO A 144 23.57 -0.24 -4.49
C PRO A 144 23.66 0.94 -3.51
N GLY A 145 23.90 0.63 -2.23
CA GLY A 145 24.11 1.63 -1.16
C GLY A 145 22.83 2.25 -0.59
N GLU A 146 21.65 1.78 -1.03
CA GLU A 146 20.37 2.31 -0.59
C GLU A 146 19.33 1.18 -0.49
N SER A 147 18.55 1.19 0.59
CA SER A 147 17.48 0.22 0.83
C SER A 147 16.19 0.94 1.16
N PHE A 148 15.08 0.39 0.68
CA PHE A 148 13.72 0.89 0.94
C PHE A 148 12.83 -0.24 1.42
N SER A 149 11.85 0.09 2.25
CA SER A 149 10.89 -0.87 2.79
C SER A 149 9.49 -0.31 2.65
N TRP A 150 8.61 -1.01 1.94
CA TRP A 150 7.18 -0.72 1.87
C TRP A 150 6.42 -1.66 2.79
N THR A 151 5.61 -1.12 3.68
CA THR A 151 4.76 -1.87 4.61
C THR A 151 3.33 -1.38 4.55
N GLU A 152 2.38 -2.21 4.97
CA GLU A 152 1.00 -1.75 5.16
C GLU A 152 1.00 -0.67 6.26
N PRO A 153 0.19 0.40 6.12
CA PRO A 153 -0.01 1.32 7.23
C PRO A 153 -0.49 0.47 8.40
N SER A 154 0.18 0.57 9.54
CA SER A 154 -0.21 -0.15 10.75
C SER A 154 -1.66 0.23 11.06
N THR A 155 -2.60 -0.66 10.73
CA THR A 155 -3.95 -0.54 11.26
C THR A 155 -3.80 -0.96 12.70
N GLU A 156 -3.49 0.00 13.58
CA GLU A 156 -3.88 -0.12 14.98
C GLU A 156 -5.41 -0.21 14.93
N GLU A 157 -5.91 -1.44 14.80
CA GLU A 157 -7.25 -1.78 15.20
C GLU A 157 -7.38 -1.20 16.61
N PRO A 158 -8.28 -0.22 16.86
CA PRO A 158 -8.38 0.38 18.18
C PRO A 158 -8.56 -0.80 19.12
N ALA A 159 -7.62 -0.94 20.07
CA ALA A 159 -7.70 -1.92 21.12
C ALA A 159 -9.15 -1.91 21.59
N SER A 160 -9.84 -3.03 21.34
CA SER A 160 -11.21 -3.22 21.77
C SER A 160 -11.20 -2.88 23.24
N GLU A 161 -11.78 -1.73 23.58
CA GLU A 161 -11.84 -1.21 24.93
C GLU A 161 -12.48 -2.34 25.73
N GLU A 162 -11.66 -3.01 26.56
CA GLU A 162 -12.14 -4.02 27.48
C GLU A 162 -13.15 -3.30 28.37
N GLU A 163 -14.42 -3.50 28.02
CA GLU A 163 -15.59 -3.12 28.77
C GLU A 163 -15.52 -3.89 30.10
N GLU A 164 -14.77 -3.34 31.07
CA GLU A 164 -14.78 -3.80 32.45
C GLU A 164 -16.19 -3.59 33.00
N ALA A 165 -16.96 -4.68 32.96
CA ALA A 165 -18.14 -4.88 33.76
C ALA A 165 -17.80 -4.69 35.24
N THR A 166 -18.41 -3.69 35.87
CA THR A 166 -18.61 -3.67 37.33
C THR A 166 -20.11 -3.52 37.59
N GLU A 167 -20.73 -4.64 37.96
CA GLU A 167 -22.05 -4.68 38.60
C GLU A 167 -21.98 -4.16 40.05
N GLU A 168 -23.17 -3.87 40.63
CA GLU A 168 -23.48 -3.41 42.01
C GLU A 168 -23.21 -1.92 42.32
N GLU A 169 -24.17 -1.09 42.76
CA GLU A 169 -25.43 -1.32 43.48
C GLU A 169 -26.50 -0.25 43.14
N ALA A 170 -27.77 -0.68 43.10
CA ALA A 170 -28.94 0.18 43.29
C ALA A 170 -29.20 0.36 44.80
N PRO A 171 -29.90 1.43 45.29
CA PRO A 171 -31.36 1.40 45.19
C PRO A 171 -32.09 2.76 45.15
N ALA A 172 -33.38 2.65 44.80
CA ALA A 172 -34.54 3.46 45.19
C ALA A 172 -34.65 4.88 44.58
N GLU A 173 -35.54 5.07 43.61
CA GLU A 173 -36.99 5.31 43.77
C GLU A 173 -37.30 6.80 43.97
N GLU A 174 -37.63 7.48 42.88
CA GLU A 174 -38.78 8.41 42.83
C GLU A 174 -39.28 8.49 41.39
N ALA A 175 -40.45 7.90 41.15
CA ALA A 175 -41.41 8.38 40.16
C ALA A 175 -42.43 9.22 40.96
N PRO A 176 -43.08 10.27 40.40
CA PRO A 176 -44.11 9.96 39.42
C PRO A 176 -44.32 11.02 38.30
N ALA A 177 -44.97 10.52 37.25
CA ALA A 177 -46.02 11.19 36.46
C ALA A 177 -45.63 12.47 35.67
N GLU A 178 -46.14 12.75 34.49
CA GLU A 178 -47.11 12.17 33.56
C GLU A 178 -47.25 13.30 32.52
N GLU A 179 -47.09 13.02 31.23
CA GLU A 179 -47.97 13.55 30.18
C GLU A 179 -47.47 13.02 28.82
N ALA A 180 -48.28 12.15 28.26
CA ALA A 180 -48.42 11.92 26.83
C ALA A 180 -49.87 12.31 26.47
N PRO A 181 -50.33 12.26 25.21
CA PRO A 181 -49.72 12.62 23.93
C PRO A 181 -50.67 13.52 23.08
N ALA A 182 -50.21 14.08 21.96
CA ALA A 182 -51.02 14.34 20.74
C ALA A 182 -50.10 15.00 19.68
N GLU A 183 -49.80 14.38 18.55
CA GLU A 183 -50.65 14.18 17.36
C GLU A 183 -50.49 15.33 16.35
N GLU A 184 -50.00 14.99 15.15
CA GLU A 184 -50.29 15.53 13.80
C GLU A 184 -49.08 15.15 12.91
N ALA A 185 -49.14 14.01 12.21
CA ALA A 185 -49.76 13.76 10.90
C ALA A 185 -48.85 14.14 9.70
N PRO A 186 -48.88 13.35 8.61
CA PRO A 186 -47.86 13.33 7.56
C PRO A 186 -48.20 14.30 6.41
N ALA A 187 -47.19 14.75 5.67
CA ALA A 187 -47.37 15.34 4.35
C ALA A 187 -46.51 14.59 3.32
N GLU A 188 -47.21 13.77 2.54
CA GLU A 188 -46.89 13.34 1.18
C GLU A 188 -46.63 14.55 0.25
N GLU A 189 -45.67 14.40 -0.66
CA GLU A 189 -45.75 14.73 -2.11
C GLU A 189 -44.34 14.45 -2.69
N ALA A 190 -44.10 13.29 -3.31
CA ALA A 190 -44.40 12.90 -4.69
C ALA A 190 -43.28 13.30 -5.70
N PRO A 191 -42.95 12.43 -6.68
CA PRO A 191 -41.78 12.53 -7.55
C PRO A 191 -42.06 13.28 -8.85
N ALA A 192 -41.01 13.75 -9.52
CA ALA A 192 -41.08 14.14 -10.93
C ALA A 192 -39.85 13.59 -11.67
N GLU A 193 -40.15 12.66 -12.57
CA GLU A 193 -39.32 12.17 -13.66
C GLU A 193 -39.05 13.31 -14.67
N ASP A 194 -37.91 13.27 -15.35
CA ASP A 194 -37.87 13.71 -16.75
C ASP A 194 -36.83 12.88 -17.52
N GLU A 195 -37.33 12.24 -18.56
CA GLU A 195 -36.64 11.46 -19.56
C GLU A 195 -36.11 12.37 -20.69
N GLY A 196 -34.97 12.01 -21.26
CA GLY A 196 -34.52 12.50 -22.56
C GLY A 196 -33.17 11.84 -22.88
N ALA A 197 -33.05 10.76 -23.65
CA ALA A 197 -33.49 10.48 -25.03
C ALA A 197 -32.86 11.42 -26.08
N GLY A 198 -32.08 10.83 -26.99
CA GLY A 198 -31.47 11.45 -28.17
C GLY A 198 -29.99 11.06 -28.29
N ASP A 199 -29.63 10.01 -29.03
CA ASP A 199 -29.35 10.06 -30.49
C ASP A 199 -28.09 10.93 -30.73
N GLU A 200 -26.96 10.41 -31.22
CA GLU A 200 -26.75 10.27 -32.66
C GLU A 200 -25.67 9.24 -32.98
N ALA A 201 -25.97 8.42 -33.98
CA ALA A 201 -25.04 7.63 -34.77
C ALA A 201 -24.24 8.53 -35.74
N ASP A 202 -23.29 7.90 -36.43
CA ASP A 202 -22.53 8.38 -37.58
C ASP A 202 -21.30 9.27 -37.35
N SER A 203 -20.12 8.64 -37.45
CA SER A 203 -19.17 9.03 -38.50
C SER A 203 -18.28 7.85 -38.87
N SER A 204 -18.54 7.31 -40.07
CA SER A 204 -17.57 6.91 -41.10
C SER A 204 -16.10 6.92 -40.66
N GLY A 205 -15.37 5.79 -40.70
CA GLY A 205 -15.05 5.11 -41.94
C GLY A 205 -13.91 5.84 -42.65
N ASN A 206 -12.67 5.41 -42.42
CA ASN A 206 -11.60 5.57 -43.40
C ASN A 206 -10.77 4.30 -43.44
N ALA A 207 -11.10 3.45 -44.40
CA ALA A 207 -10.22 2.43 -44.90
C ALA A 207 -9.09 3.07 -45.72
N ASP A 208 -7.99 2.33 -45.81
CA ASP A 208 -7.10 2.28 -46.97
C ASP A 208 -6.14 3.46 -47.21
N VAL A 209 -4.86 3.23 -46.89
CA VAL A 209 -3.75 3.49 -47.81
C VAL A 209 -2.77 2.31 -47.68
N ALA A 210 -2.86 1.37 -48.62
CA ALA A 210 -1.77 0.49 -49.01
C ALA A 210 -0.77 1.26 -49.90
N VAL A 211 0.33 0.58 -50.33
CA VAL A 211 1.20 0.91 -51.50
C VAL A 211 2.35 1.90 -51.09
N GLU A 212 3.65 1.60 -51.12
CA GLU A 212 4.45 0.61 -51.89
C GLU A 212 5.74 0.16 -51.19
N GLU A 213 6.19 -1.01 -51.66
CA GLU A 213 7.56 -1.50 -51.63
C GLU A 213 8.47 -0.55 -52.41
N GLU A 214 9.70 -0.33 -51.95
CA GLU A 214 10.85 -0.18 -52.85
C GLU A 214 12.06 -0.93 -52.26
N GLU A 215 12.45 -1.99 -52.99
CA GLU A 215 13.81 -2.51 -53.04
C GLU A 215 14.81 -1.39 -53.39
N GLU A 216 16.05 -1.51 -52.94
CA GLU A 216 17.23 -1.67 -53.82
C GLU A 216 18.53 -1.43 -53.01
N GLY A 217 19.51 -2.32 -53.21
CA GLY A 217 20.94 -2.02 -52.99
C GLY A 217 21.73 -3.01 -52.15
#